data_AF-A0A916Q9R6-F1
#
_entry.id   AF-A0A916Q9R6-F1
#
_cell.length_a   1.000
_cell.length_b   1.000
_cell.length_c   1.000
_cell.angle_alpha   90.00
_cell.angle_beta   90.00
_cell.angle_gamma   90.00
#
_symmetry.space_group_name_H-M   'P 1'
#
loop_
_entity.id
_entity.type
_entity.pdbx_description
1 polymer ?
#
loop_
_entity_poly.entity_id
_entity_poly.type
_entity_poly.pdbx_seq_one_letter_code
_entity_poly.pdbx_strand_id
1 'polypeptide(L)'
;MNKLVWQRLIAVLILVIPGFIATWGFKTIRDVLFNYTADAGNEEIIARLDWPMLLLGIAAFFGGVAFVAGWVFYRDRKRNYVAPRFKAKPKKK
;
A
#
# COMPACT_ATOMS: atom_id res chain seq x y z
N MET A 1 -22.82 -22.82 0.42
CA MET A 1 -22.05 -21.68 0.96
C MET A 1 -22.84 -20.40 0.70
N ASN A 2 -23.10 -19.57 1.72
CA ASN A 2 -24.01 -18.43 1.62
C ASN A 2 -23.47 -17.36 0.65
N LYS A 3 -24.35 -16.73 -0.15
CA LYS A 3 -24.02 -15.64 -1.10
C LYS A 3 -23.18 -14.52 -0.45
N LEU A 4 -23.42 -14.26 0.83
CA LEU A 4 -22.69 -13.27 1.64
C LEU A 4 -21.22 -13.65 1.88
N VAL A 5 -20.89 -14.94 1.99
CA VAL A 5 -19.50 -15.41 2.19
C VAL A 5 -18.69 -15.19 0.91
N TRP A 6 -19.25 -15.54 -0.24
CA TRP A 6 -18.63 -15.29 -1.55
C TRP A 6 -18.34 -13.81 -1.80
N GLN A 7 -19.30 -12.93 -1.49
CA GLN A 7 -19.10 -11.48 -1.64
C GLN A 7 -17.94 -10.95 -0.77
N ARG A 8 -17.78 -11.45 0.46
CA ARG A 8 -16.67 -11.07 1.33
C ARG A 8 -15.33 -11.55 0.80
N LEU A 9 -15.26 -12.79 0.32
CA LEU A 9 -14.04 -13.34 -0.27
C LEU A 9 -13.62 -12.55 -1.52
N ILE A 10 -14.55 -12.27 -2.43
CA ILE A 10 -14.27 -11.47 -3.63
C ILE A 10 -13.78 -10.07 -3.27
N ALA A 11 -14.39 -9.42 -2.27
CA ALA A 11 -13.94 -8.12 -1.81
C ALA A 11 -12.50 -8.14 -1.27
N VAL A 12 -12.12 -9.18 -0.54
CA VAL A 12 -10.74 -9.36 -0.04
C VAL A 12 -9.78 -9.63 -1.21
N LEU A 13 -10.18 -10.44 -2.19
CA LEU A 13 -9.37 -10.68 -3.39
C LEU A 13 -9.11 -9.39 -4.19
N ILE A 14 -10.09 -8.50 -4.29
CA ILE A 14 -9.91 -7.20 -4.95
C ILE A 14 -8.89 -6.34 -4.17
N LEU A 15 -8.88 -6.41 -2.83
CA LEU A 15 -7.90 -5.69 -2.00
C LEU A 15 -6.48 -6.24 -2.10
N VAL A 16 -6.30 -7.45 -2.63
CA VAL A 16 -4.96 -7.97 -2.91
C VAL A 16 -4.26 -7.11 -3.97
N ILE A 17 -4.98 -6.53 -4.93
CA ILE A 17 -4.40 -5.70 -6.01
C ILE A 17 -3.59 -4.51 -5.45
N PRO A 18 -4.15 -3.60 -4.63
CA PRO A 18 -3.38 -2.50 -4.05
C PRO A 18 -2.31 -2.98 -3.08
N GLY A 19 -2.52 -4.10 -2.38
CA GLY A 19 -1.49 -4.74 -1.56
C GLY A 19 -0.30 -5.22 -2.38
N PHE A 20 -0.56 -5.84 -3.53
CA PHE A 20 0.46 -6.30 -4.46
C PHE A 20 1.24 -5.13 -5.07
N ILE A 21 0.55 -4.07 -5.47
CA ILE A 21 1.18 -2.81 -5.92
C ILE A 21 2.10 -2.25 -4.83
N ALA A 22 1.68 -2.28 -3.57
CA ALA A 22 2.53 -1.85 -2.48
C ALA A 22 3.79 -2.71 -2.36
N THR A 23 3.66 -4.05 -2.36
CA THR A 23 4.81 -4.96 -2.29
C THR A 23 5.77 -4.79 -3.47
N TRP A 24 5.23 -4.57 -4.67
CA TRP A 24 6.02 -4.30 -5.86
C TRP A 24 6.77 -2.98 -5.74
N GLY A 25 6.12 -1.91 -5.27
CA GLY A 25 6.77 -0.63 -5.01
C GLY A 25 7.91 -0.72 -4.00
N PHE A 26 7.72 -1.45 -2.89
CA PHE A 26 8.77 -1.70 -1.90
C PHE A 26 9.96 -2.45 -2.49
N LYS A 27 9.69 -3.50 -3.28
CA LYS A 27 10.72 -4.25 -4.01
C LYS A 27 11.50 -3.34 -4.95
N THR A 28 10.81 -2.51 -5.72
CA THR A 28 11.44 -1.56 -6.65
C THR A 28 12.37 -0.58 -5.95
N ILE A 29 11.94 0.02 -4.82
CA ILE A 29 12.79 0.93 -4.03
C ILE A 29 14.06 0.20 -3.58
N ARG A 30 13.90 -1.01 -3.05
CA ARG A 30 15.02 -1.84 -2.63
C ARG A 30 15.98 -2.08 -3.80
N ASP A 31 15.47 -2.58 -4.93
CA ASP A 31 16.29 -2.93 -6.09
C ASP A 31 17.09 -1.71 -6.60
N VAL A 32 16.49 -0.52 -6.68
CA VAL A 32 17.18 0.72 -7.08
C VAL A 32 18.31 1.07 -6.10
N LEU A 33 18.05 1.02 -4.79
CA LEU A 33 19.06 1.33 -3.77
C LEU A 33 20.22 0.31 -3.76
N PHE A 34 19.90 -0.98 -3.95
CA PHE A 34 20.90 -2.04 -4.03
C PHE A 34 21.78 -1.89 -5.26
N ASN A 35 21.19 -1.64 -6.44
CA ASN A 35 21.96 -1.43 -7.67
C ASN A 35 22.88 -0.21 -7.56
N TYR A 36 22.36 0.91 -7.04
CA TYR A 36 23.17 2.11 -6.82
C TYR A 36 24.35 1.84 -5.87
N THR A 37 24.12 1.10 -4.79
CA THR A 37 25.17 0.78 -3.82
C THR A 37 26.20 -0.20 -4.39
N ALA A 38 25.76 -1.18 -5.18
CA ALA A 38 26.64 -2.14 -5.85
C ALA A 38 27.55 -1.44 -6.88
N ASP A 39 26.98 -0.56 -7.70
CA ASP A 39 27.74 0.20 -8.70
C ASP A 39 28.70 1.20 -8.04
N ALA A 40 28.32 1.80 -6.90
CA ALA A 40 29.19 2.73 -6.18
C ALA A 40 30.46 2.07 -5.59
N GLY A 41 30.44 0.75 -5.39
CA GLY A 41 31.60 -0.03 -4.95
C GLY A 41 32.53 -0.46 -6.08
N ASN A 42 32.21 -0.15 -7.35
CA ASN A 42 32.95 -0.59 -8.51
C ASN A 42 33.65 0.61 -9.17
N GLU A 43 34.98 0.64 -9.18
CA GLU A 43 35.75 1.79 -9.68
C GLU A 43 35.62 1.99 -11.21
N GLU A 44 35.12 0.99 -11.93
CA GLU A 44 34.93 1.05 -13.39
C GLU A 44 33.60 1.71 -13.81
N ILE A 45 32.63 1.90 -12.90
CA ILE A 45 31.27 2.34 -13.23
C ILE A 45 30.90 3.62 -12.46
N ILE A 46 30.34 4.61 -13.17
CA ILE A 46 29.75 5.79 -12.53
C ILE A 46 28.36 5.41 -11.99
N ALA A 47 28.26 5.21 -10.67
CA ALA A 47 26.99 4.95 -10.02
C ALA A 47 25.98 6.08 -10.24
N ARG A 48 24.80 5.74 -10.76
CA ARG A 48 23.69 6.69 -10.96
C ARG A 48 22.42 6.16 -10.31
N LEU A 49 21.77 7.02 -9.53
CA LEU A 49 20.50 6.68 -8.92
C LEU A 49 19.38 6.81 -9.95
N ASP A 50 18.60 5.74 -10.14
CA ASP A 50 17.42 5.73 -11.01
C ASP A 50 16.24 6.46 -10.33
N TRP A 51 16.26 7.78 -10.40
CA TRP A 51 15.23 8.65 -9.84
C TRP A 51 13.81 8.34 -10.33
N PRO A 52 13.55 8.14 -11.63
CA PRO A 52 12.22 7.76 -12.11
C PRO A 52 11.68 6.50 -11.44
N MET A 53 12.50 5.44 -11.38
CA MET A 53 12.08 4.16 -10.82
C MET A 53 11.95 4.23 -9.29
N LEU A 54 12.81 4.99 -8.61
CA LEU A 54 12.68 5.26 -7.18
C LEU A 54 11.37 5.97 -6.83
N LEU A 55 11.05 7.05 -7.55
CA LEU A 55 9.82 7.81 -7.33
C LEU A 55 8.57 6.98 -7.65
N LEU A 56 8.61 6.18 -8.72
CA LEU A 56 7.53 5.26 -9.06
C LEU A 56 7.34 4.20 -7.97
N GLY A 57 8.43 3.64 -7.44
CA GLY A 57 8.40 2.69 -6.34
C GLY A 57 7.81 3.29 -5.07
N ILE A 58 8.20 4.51 -4.71
CA ILE A 58 7.65 5.27 -3.56
C ILE A 58 6.15 5.52 -3.76
N ALA A 59 5.75 6.03 -4.93
CA ALA A 59 4.35 6.30 -5.22
C ALA A 59 3.50 5.03 -5.18
N ALA A 60 3.99 3.92 -5.75
CA ALA A 60 3.32 2.62 -5.71
C ALA A 60 3.20 2.07 -4.27
N PHE A 61 4.26 2.16 -3.48
CA PHE A 61 4.27 1.70 -2.09
C PHE A 61 3.29 2.49 -1.22
N PHE A 62 3.48 3.80 -1.13
CA PHE A 62 2.63 4.64 -0.29
C PHE A 62 1.21 4.73 -0.83
N GLY A 63 1.01 4.74 -2.15
CA GLY A 63 -0.31 4.70 -2.77
C GLY A 63 -1.07 3.43 -2.42
N GLY A 64 -0.43 2.26 -2.56
CA GLY A 64 -1.04 0.98 -2.20
C GLY A 64 -1.34 0.87 -0.70
N VAL A 65 -0.39 1.25 0.16
CA VAL A 65 -0.59 1.26 1.63
C VAL A 65 -1.70 2.23 2.04
N ALA A 66 -1.70 3.46 1.52
CA ALA A 66 -2.71 4.46 1.82
C ALA A 66 -4.10 4.01 1.36
N PHE A 67 -4.19 3.36 0.20
CA PHE A 67 -5.46 2.79 -0.27
C PHE A 67 -5.99 1.71 0.68
N VAL A 68 -5.15 0.74 1.05
CA VAL A 68 -5.55 -0.34 1.96
C VAL A 68 -5.92 0.21 3.34
N ALA A 69 -5.09 1.07 3.92
CA ALA A 69 -5.34 1.69 5.21
C ALA A 69 -6.62 2.55 5.20
N GLY A 70 -6.81 3.34 4.13
CA GLY A 70 -8.02 4.15 3.93
C GLY A 70 -9.28 3.31 3.79
N TRP A 71 -9.22 2.22 3.03
CA TRP A 71 -10.34 1.28 2.89
C TRP A 71 -10.67 0.60 4.23
N VAL A 72 -9.66 0.13 4.96
CA VAL A 72 -9.86 -0.48 6.29
C VAL A 72 -10.53 0.52 7.23
N PHE A 73 -10.04 1.76 7.28
CA PHE A 73 -10.62 2.81 8.12
C PHE A 73 -12.07 3.11 7.75
N TYR A 74 -12.37 3.23 6.45
CA TYR A 74 -13.74 3.44 5.97
C TYR A 74 -14.67 2.28 6.33
N ARG A 75 -14.21 1.04 6.12
CA ARG A 75 -14.96 -0.17 6.48
C ARG A 75 -15.25 -0.22 7.98
N ASP A 76 -14.26 0.02 8.82
CA ASP A 76 -14.39 -0.04 10.27
C ASP A 76 -15.28 1.08 10.81
N ARG A 77 -15.21 2.27 10.19
CA ARG A 77 -16.12 3.39 10.54
C ARG A 77 -17.57 3.03 10.27
N LYS A 78 -17.88 2.39 9.14
CA LYS A 78 -19.24 1.93 8.81
C LYS A 78 -19.78 0.86 9.77
N ARG A 79 -18.89 0.08 10.41
CA ARG A 79 -19.25 -0.98 11.36
C ARG A 79 -19.14 -0.55 12.83
N ASN A 80 -18.82 0.72 13.11
CA ASN A 80 -18.55 1.25 14.45
C ASN A 80 -17.42 0.52 15.21
N TYR A 81 -16.45 -0.05 14.50
CA TYR A 81 -15.25 -0.71 15.06
C TYR A 81 -14.10 0.26 15.34
N VAL A 82 -14.25 1.53 14.94
CA VAL A 82 -13.27 2.57 15.23
C VAL A 82 -13.30 3.00 16.71
N ALA A 83 -12.17 3.51 17.21
CA ALA A 83 -12.07 4.04 18.57
C ALA A 83 -13.11 5.16 18.81
N PRO A 84 -13.56 5.39 20.07
CA PRO A 84 -14.60 6.38 20.39
C PRO A 84 -14.38 7.76 19.79
N ARG A 85 -13.12 8.23 19.71
CA ARG A 85 -12.74 9.51 19.10
C ARG A 85 -13.08 9.65 17.61
N PHE A 86 -13.19 8.52 16.90
CA PHE A 86 -13.44 8.47 15.45
C PHE A 86 -14.88 8.03 15.10
N LYS A 87 -15.71 7.70 16.11
CA LYS A 87 -17.12 7.34 15.89
C LYS A 87 -17.91 8.59 15.48
N ALA A 88 -18.91 8.40 14.62
CA ALA A 88 -19.83 9.48 14.27
C ALA A 88 -20.61 9.89 15.53
N LYS A 89 -20.73 11.20 15.79
CA LYS A 89 -21.57 11.69 16.90
C LYS A 89 -23.02 11.29 16.62
N PRO A 90 -23.75 10.76 17.61
CA PRO A 90 -25.18 10.49 17.43
C PRO A 90 -25.90 11.80 17.09
N LYS A 91 -26.72 11.80 16.04
CA LYS A 91 -27.66 12.90 15.80
C LYS A 91 -28.59 12.95 17.02
N LYS A 92 -28.57 14.06 17.78
CA LYS A 92 -29.65 14.36 18.73
C LYS A 92 -30.95 14.46 17.92
N LYS A 93 -31.97 13.72 18.35
CA LYS A 93 -33.33 13.83 17.83
C LYS A 93 -33.91 15.19 18.18
#